data_AF-A0A0A2ST71-F1
#
_entry.id   AF-A0A0A2ST71-F1
#
_cell.length_a   1.000
_cell.length_b   1.000
_cell.length_c   1.000
_cell.angle_alpha   90.00
_cell.angle_beta   90.00
_cell.angle_gamma   90.00
#
_symmetry.space_group_name_H-M   'P 1'
#
loop_
_entity.id
_entity.type
_entity.pdbx_description
1 polymer ?
#
loop_
_entity_poly.entity_id
_entity_poly.type
_entity_poly.pdbx_seq_one_letter_code
_entity_poly.pdbx_strand_id
1 'polypeptide(L)'
;MYSKYPQFFPNAKEKSSSGIQFSNIVKTSSAIVDLYRGLDNLPTVIFGLPTLLIGIFGKTYPEVITIEQIKLHKLTNLSSDYHMVSMSQDPEVALDWGNGCFITIDPTLFRNFSVDVHATYRKNDLNLPGRMERETEHVALAVPYCSIKKITIKNKEVTNPFYLAIPSNNQEAIQAFSNIYCQFVSLLRNKYTQKMSDNEEKLALQEYVKVYLQFYEEYSGTDNPFNKTLQEIAELHPEFMGYFSQLNPQHAQSNLIKDIIACDNLFKEHYYTRSLSTSLLSKPKEAITFYDDEWARPVYE
;
A
#
# COMPACT_ATOMS: atom_id res chain seq x y z
N MET A 1 -35.96 -4.42 18.32
CA MET A 1 -34.69 -5.15 18.49
C MET A 1 -33.63 -4.40 17.72
N TYR A 2 -32.69 -3.76 18.42
CA TYR A 2 -31.55 -3.10 17.80
C TYR A 2 -30.55 -4.16 17.32
N SER A 3 -30.12 -4.07 16.06
CA SER A 3 -29.05 -4.91 15.51
C SER A 3 -27.82 -4.81 16.40
N LYS A 4 -27.39 -5.93 16.99
CA LYS A 4 -26.18 -6.04 17.84
C LYS A 4 -24.87 -5.93 17.06
N TYR A 5 -24.92 -5.77 15.74
CA TYR A 5 -23.74 -5.64 14.90
C TYR A 5 -23.68 -4.21 14.35
N PRO A 6 -22.60 -3.44 14.60
CA PRO A 6 -22.37 -2.21 13.86
C PRO A 6 -22.35 -2.57 12.37
N GLN A 7 -22.90 -1.70 11.53
CA GLN A 7 -22.97 -1.92 10.08
C GLN A 7 -21.53 -2.00 9.51
N PHE A 8 -20.98 -3.21 9.47
CA PHE A 8 -19.63 -3.51 8.97
C PHE A 8 -19.51 -3.39 7.45
N PHE A 9 -20.64 -3.28 6.74
CA PHE A 9 -20.70 -3.16 5.29
C PHE A 9 -21.34 -1.82 4.90
N PRO A 10 -20.81 -1.12 3.88
CA PRO A 10 -21.28 0.19 3.49
C PRO A 10 -22.76 0.17 3.10
N ASN A 11 -23.52 1.16 3.57
CA ASN A 11 -24.89 1.38 3.14
C ASN A 11 -24.90 1.80 1.67
N ALA A 12 -25.62 1.05 0.83
CA ALA A 12 -25.75 1.31 -0.62
C ALA A 12 -26.41 2.67 -0.98
N LYS A 13 -26.76 3.50 0.01
CA LYS A 13 -27.47 4.78 -0.16
C LYS A 13 -26.61 6.02 0.09
N GLU A 14 -25.36 5.88 0.53
CA GLU A 14 -24.46 7.03 0.66
C GLU A 14 -23.85 7.38 -0.70
N LYS A 15 -23.99 8.65 -1.11
CA LYS A 15 -23.31 9.18 -2.30
C LYS A 15 -21.81 9.07 -2.04
N SER A 16 -21.12 8.28 -2.87
CA SER A 16 -19.68 8.06 -2.73
C SER A 16 -18.95 9.40 -2.69
N SER A 17 -18.33 9.72 -1.56
CA SER A 17 -17.40 10.85 -1.54
C SER A 17 -16.18 10.48 -2.40
N SER A 18 -15.74 11.39 -3.27
CA SER A 18 -14.54 11.21 -4.11
C SER A 18 -13.24 11.27 -3.30
N GLY A 19 -13.32 11.62 -2.02
CA GLY A 19 -12.19 11.74 -1.10
C GLY A 19 -12.14 10.61 -0.07
N ILE A 20 -10.99 10.46 0.59
CA ILE A 20 -10.82 9.60 1.75
C ILE A 20 -11.06 10.45 2.99
N GLN A 21 -12.06 10.10 3.78
CA GLN A 21 -12.37 10.85 5.00
C GLN A 21 -11.73 10.19 6.22
N PHE A 22 -11.31 11.02 7.16
CA PHE A 22 -10.67 10.58 8.40
C PHE A 22 -11.37 11.25 9.58
N SER A 23 -11.81 10.45 10.54
CA SER A 23 -12.53 10.94 11.72
C SER A 23 -11.95 10.36 13.00
N ASN A 24 -11.66 11.23 13.97
CA ASN A 24 -11.09 10.87 15.27
C ASN A 24 -9.83 10.00 15.24
N ILE A 25 -9.04 10.11 14.17
CA ILE A 25 -7.73 9.45 14.06
C ILE A 25 -6.57 10.46 14.22
N VAL A 26 -5.35 9.93 14.38
CA VAL A 26 -4.10 10.70 14.36
C VAL A 26 -3.28 10.31 13.12
N LYS A 27 -2.84 11.31 12.37
CA LYS A 27 -2.00 11.12 11.18
C LYS A 27 -0.56 10.86 11.56
N THR A 28 0.16 10.16 10.70
CA THR A 28 1.62 10.01 10.82
C THR A 28 2.29 11.39 10.90
N SER A 29 3.03 11.62 11.97
CA SER A 29 3.73 12.89 12.25
C SER A 29 4.76 13.21 11.16
N SER A 30 4.96 14.50 10.84
CA SER A 30 6.02 14.99 9.94
C SER A 30 7.44 14.61 10.40
N ALA A 31 7.62 14.33 11.69
CA ALA A 31 8.90 13.91 12.27
C ALA A 31 9.34 12.50 11.82
N ILE A 32 8.40 11.68 11.32
CA ILE A 32 8.69 10.33 10.84
C ILE A 32 9.16 10.42 9.39
N VAL A 33 10.43 10.16 9.16
CA VAL A 33 11.08 10.26 7.84
C VAL A 33 11.11 8.95 7.08
N ASP A 34 11.17 7.82 7.79
CA ASP A 34 11.18 6.49 7.21
C ASP A 34 10.18 5.61 7.98
N LEU A 35 9.48 4.75 7.24
CA LEU A 35 8.66 3.65 7.72
C LEU A 35 9.17 2.36 7.09
N TYR A 36 8.97 1.24 7.75
CA TYR A 36 9.49 -0.06 7.33
C TYR A 36 8.37 -1.07 7.19
N ARG A 37 8.50 -1.99 6.25
CA ARG A 37 7.54 -3.06 6.06
C ARG A 37 8.21 -4.34 5.62
N GLY A 38 8.05 -5.39 6.42
CA GLY A 38 8.46 -6.75 6.10
C GLY A 38 7.46 -7.47 5.20
N LEU A 39 7.96 -8.22 4.22
CA LEU A 39 7.17 -9.21 3.48
C LEU A 39 8.03 -10.43 3.16
N ASP A 40 7.65 -11.61 3.63
CA ASP A 40 8.39 -12.86 3.39
C ASP A 40 8.60 -13.19 1.91
N ASN A 41 7.67 -12.79 1.06
CA ASN A 41 7.72 -12.98 -0.39
C ASN A 41 8.02 -11.68 -1.16
N LEU A 42 8.67 -10.71 -0.51
CA LEU A 42 8.95 -9.38 -1.04
C LEU A 42 9.46 -9.39 -2.49
N PRO A 43 10.47 -10.22 -2.89
CA PRO A 43 10.97 -10.18 -4.25
C PRO A 43 9.89 -10.46 -5.30
N THR A 44 8.99 -11.40 -5.02
CA THR A 44 7.90 -11.77 -5.95
C THR A 44 6.83 -10.69 -6.09
N VAL A 45 6.77 -9.76 -5.13
CA VAL A 45 5.79 -8.67 -5.10
C VAL A 45 6.39 -7.41 -5.70
N ILE A 46 7.56 -6.98 -5.19
CA ILE A 46 8.07 -5.62 -5.40
C ILE A 46 8.72 -5.40 -6.77
N PHE A 47 9.19 -6.45 -7.43
CA PHE A 47 9.80 -6.35 -8.76
C PHE A 47 8.84 -6.70 -9.91
N GLY A 48 7.56 -6.94 -9.60
CA GLY A 48 6.53 -7.11 -10.64
C GLY A 48 6.25 -5.78 -11.35
N LEU A 49 6.17 -5.80 -12.69
CA LEU A 49 5.85 -4.62 -13.49
C LEU A 49 4.57 -3.90 -13.02
N PRO A 50 3.44 -4.59 -12.72
CA PRO A 50 2.25 -3.91 -12.21
C PRO A 50 2.53 -3.15 -10.91
N THR A 51 3.33 -3.71 -10.00
CA THR A 51 3.64 -3.11 -8.70
C THR A 51 4.34 -1.76 -8.83
N LEU A 52 5.10 -1.52 -9.90
CA LEU A 52 5.76 -0.22 -10.17
C LEU A 52 4.76 0.95 -10.27
N LEU A 53 3.50 0.65 -10.63
CA LEU A 53 2.47 1.65 -10.93
C LEU A 53 1.40 1.75 -9.86
N ILE A 54 1.00 0.61 -9.31
CA ILE A 54 -0.09 0.53 -8.32
C ILE A 54 0.42 0.22 -6.91
N GLY A 55 1.72 0.01 -6.72
CA GLY A 55 2.32 -0.13 -5.40
C GLY A 55 1.75 -1.30 -4.59
N ILE A 56 1.80 -1.17 -3.26
CA ILE A 56 1.31 -2.17 -2.31
C ILE A 56 -0.01 -1.68 -1.73
N PHE A 57 -1.03 -2.54 -1.65
CA PHE A 57 -2.36 -2.10 -1.24
C PHE A 57 -3.19 -3.21 -0.60
N GLY A 58 -4.18 -2.82 0.21
CA GLY A 58 -5.09 -3.75 0.88
C GLY A 58 -6.32 -4.15 0.05
N LYS A 59 -7.34 -4.74 0.66
CA LYS A 59 -8.59 -5.15 -0.06
C LYS A 59 -9.82 -4.38 0.36
N THR A 60 -9.74 -3.66 1.46
CA THR A 60 -10.86 -2.92 2.03
C THR A 60 -10.60 -1.44 1.87
N TYR A 61 -11.52 -0.74 1.21
CA TYR A 61 -11.40 0.68 0.93
C TYR A 61 -12.59 1.43 1.52
N PRO A 62 -12.65 1.59 2.85
CA PRO A 62 -13.71 2.33 3.50
C PRO A 62 -13.78 3.77 2.97
N GLU A 63 -14.96 4.37 3.00
CA GLU A 63 -15.14 5.79 2.65
C GLU A 63 -14.66 6.71 3.78
N VAL A 64 -14.88 6.27 5.02
CA VAL A 64 -14.45 6.96 6.24
C VAL A 64 -13.57 6.02 7.07
N ILE A 65 -12.36 6.47 7.39
CA ILE A 65 -11.44 5.80 8.29
C ILE A 65 -11.64 6.37 9.68
N THR A 66 -12.18 5.54 10.57
CA THR A 66 -12.37 5.83 12.00
C THR A 66 -11.57 4.86 12.86
N ILE A 67 -11.61 5.03 14.17
CA ILE A 67 -11.02 4.08 15.12
C ILE A 67 -11.51 2.64 14.91
N GLU A 68 -12.74 2.43 14.44
CA GLU A 68 -13.25 1.08 14.19
C GLU A 68 -12.53 0.38 13.04
N GLN A 69 -12.11 1.11 12.01
CA GLN A 69 -11.30 0.55 10.91
C GLN A 69 -9.89 0.22 11.39
N ILE A 70 -9.33 1.02 12.30
CA ILE A 70 -8.01 0.77 12.90
C ILE A 70 -8.05 -0.45 13.83
N LYS A 71 -9.10 -0.57 14.65
CA LYS A 71 -9.36 -1.77 15.46
C LYS A 71 -9.54 -3.00 14.57
N LEU A 72 -10.35 -2.89 13.51
CA LEU A 72 -10.60 -4.01 12.60
C LEU A 72 -9.31 -4.52 11.94
N HIS A 73 -8.46 -3.61 11.45
CA HIS A 73 -7.14 -3.95 10.90
C HIS A 73 -6.30 -4.78 11.89
N LYS A 74 -6.41 -4.49 13.19
CA LYS A 74 -5.66 -5.16 14.27
C LYS A 74 -6.32 -6.45 14.79
N LEU A 75 -7.65 -6.55 14.75
CA LEU A 75 -8.42 -7.64 15.37
C LEU A 75 -8.69 -8.81 14.45
N THR A 76 -8.38 -8.69 13.16
CA THR A 76 -8.50 -9.81 12.25
C THR A 76 -7.16 -10.51 12.13
N ASN A 77 -7.10 -11.81 12.45
CA ASN A 77 -6.07 -12.76 11.98
C ASN A 77 -5.94 -12.83 10.43
N LEU A 78 -6.62 -11.93 9.71
CA LEU A 78 -6.50 -11.62 8.29
C LEU A 78 -5.35 -10.61 8.01
N SER A 79 -4.36 -10.53 8.91
CA SER A 79 -3.27 -9.53 8.97
C SER A 79 -2.37 -9.44 7.72
N SER A 80 -2.61 -10.24 6.69
CA SER A 80 -1.99 -10.13 5.35
C SER A 80 -2.57 -8.98 4.51
N ASP A 81 -2.55 -7.74 5.05
CA ASP A 81 -3.05 -6.51 4.41
C ASP A 81 -4.52 -6.58 3.94
N TYR A 82 -5.35 -7.41 4.56
CA TYR A 82 -6.73 -7.52 4.13
C TYR A 82 -7.48 -6.18 4.23
N HIS A 83 -7.17 -5.39 5.26
CA HIS A 83 -7.80 -4.10 5.52
C HIS A 83 -6.95 -2.92 5.09
N MET A 84 -5.75 -2.77 5.67
CA MET A 84 -4.81 -1.69 5.37
C MET A 84 -3.39 -2.24 5.29
N VAL A 85 -2.51 -1.49 4.63
CA VAL A 85 -1.08 -1.81 4.55
C VAL A 85 -0.42 -1.36 5.85
N SER A 86 0.07 -2.32 6.63
CA SER A 86 0.81 -2.09 7.87
C SER A 86 2.28 -1.74 7.59
N MET A 87 2.81 -0.82 8.39
CA MET A 87 4.20 -0.38 8.40
C MET A 87 4.63 -0.11 9.84
N SER A 88 5.91 -0.22 10.16
CA SER A 88 6.48 0.06 11.48
C SER A 88 7.46 1.23 11.41
N GLN A 89 7.65 1.97 12.51
CA GLN A 89 8.80 2.87 12.64
C GLN A 89 10.09 2.10 12.97
N ASP A 90 9.98 0.87 13.46
CA ASP A 90 11.10 0.03 13.87
C ASP A 90 11.51 -0.92 12.72
N PRO A 91 12.73 -0.79 12.17
CA PRO A 91 13.21 -1.68 11.12
C PRO A 91 13.37 -3.13 11.58
N GLU A 92 13.61 -3.39 12.87
CA GLU A 92 13.75 -4.76 13.39
C GLU A 92 12.41 -5.50 13.35
N VAL A 93 11.32 -4.79 13.64
CA VAL A 93 9.96 -5.34 13.49
C VAL A 93 9.69 -5.72 12.04
N ALA A 94 10.09 -4.88 11.08
CA ALA A 94 9.96 -5.18 9.66
C ALA A 94 10.88 -6.33 9.21
N LEU A 95 12.08 -6.43 9.77
CA LEU A 95 13.00 -7.54 9.52
C LEU A 95 12.39 -8.87 9.95
N ASP A 96 11.81 -8.90 11.15
CA ASP A 96 11.13 -10.06 11.73
C ASP A 96 9.89 -10.46 10.90
N TRP A 97 9.03 -9.49 10.56
CA TRP A 97 7.83 -9.71 9.74
C TRP A 97 8.12 -10.23 8.35
N GLY A 98 9.28 -9.89 7.80
CA GLY A 98 9.67 -10.23 6.44
C GLY A 98 10.70 -11.33 6.32
N ASN A 99 11.07 -11.99 7.43
CA ASN A 99 12.12 -13.00 7.48
C ASN A 99 13.41 -12.55 6.77
N GLY A 100 13.86 -11.34 7.13
CA GLY A 100 15.01 -10.68 6.51
C GLY A 100 14.70 -9.85 5.26
N CYS A 101 13.47 -9.84 4.75
CA CYS A 101 13.09 -9.09 3.55
C CYS A 101 12.13 -7.94 3.88
N PHE A 102 12.56 -6.70 3.71
CA PHE A 102 11.73 -5.53 4.02
C PHE A 102 11.99 -4.36 3.07
N ILE A 103 11.06 -3.42 3.04
CA ILE A 103 11.20 -2.15 2.32
C ILE A 103 11.31 -0.99 3.29
N THR A 104 12.09 0.02 2.91
CA THR A 104 12.11 1.34 3.56
C THR A 104 11.26 2.31 2.74
N ILE A 105 10.34 3.00 3.40
CA ILE A 105 9.29 3.81 2.80
C ILE A 105 9.42 5.24 3.31
N ASP A 106 9.46 6.21 2.40
CA ASP A 106 9.32 7.63 2.69
C ASP A 106 7.83 8.01 2.69
N PRO A 107 7.23 8.36 3.83
CA PRO A 107 5.80 8.63 3.90
C PRO A 107 5.40 9.98 3.29
N THR A 108 6.34 10.84 2.88
CA THR A 108 6.08 12.25 2.56
C THR A 108 4.91 12.46 1.59
N LEU A 109 4.83 11.70 0.50
CA LEU A 109 3.80 11.85 -0.52
C LEU A 109 2.40 11.39 -0.09
N PHE A 110 2.31 10.42 0.82
CA PHE A 110 1.03 9.84 1.25
C PHE A 110 0.75 10.03 2.75
N ARG A 111 1.53 10.88 3.43
CA ARG A 111 1.47 11.10 4.88
C ARG A 111 0.06 11.44 5.35
N ASN A 112 -0.62 12.30 4.60
CA ASN A 112 -2.00 12.71 4.86
C ASN A 112 -3.02 11.55 4.77
N PHE A 113 -2.64 10.41 4.19
CA PHE A 113 -3.45 9.20 4.07
C PHE A 113 -2.97 8.05 4.97
N SER A 114 -1.91 8.29 5.75
CA SER A 114 -1.37 7.33 6.72
C SER A 114 -1.79 7.69 8.15
N VAL A 115 -1.98 6.68 8.98
CA VAL A 115 -2.50 6.79 10.35
C VAL A 115 -1.47 6.23 11.32
N ASP A 116 -1.19 6.98 12.37
CA ASP A 116 -0.44 6.48 13.53
C ASP A 116 -1.41 5.70 14.41
N VAL A 117 -1.22 4.38 14.48
CA VAL A 117 -2.15 3.50 15.19
C VAL A 117 -2.11 3.79 16.69
N HIS A 118 -0.91 3.95 17.26
CA HIS A 118 -0.73 4.12 18.69
C HIS A 118 -1.28 5.46 19.17
N ALA A 119 -0.97 6.54 18.46
CA ALA A 119 -1.51 7.85 18.78
C ALA A 119 -3.02 7.91 18.58
N THR A 120 -3.55 7.16 17.60
CA THR A 120 -5.01 7.03 17.40
C THR A 120 -5.69 6.32 18.56
N TYR A 121 -5.12 5.23 19.09
CA TYR A 121 -5.65 4.56 20.30
C TYR A 121 -5.65 5.51 21.51
N ARG A 122 -4.53 6.19 21.77
CA ARG A 122 -4.42 7.16 22.87
C ARG A 122 -5.42 8.30 22.74
N LYS A 123 -5.63 8.85 21.54
CA LYS A 123 -6.61 9.92 21.27
C LYS A 123 -8.05 9.51 21.55
N ASN A 124 -8.36 8.22 21.49
CA ASN A 124 -9.69 7.68 21.73
C ASN A 124 -9.83 7.03 23.12
N ASP A 125 -8.89 7.27 24.04
CA ASP A 125 -8.86 6.70 25.39
C ASP A 125 -8.94 5.16 25.40
N LEU A 126 -8.26 4.52 24.43
CA LEU A 126 -8.18 3.07 24.30
C LEU A 126 -6.79 2.55 24.66
N ASN A 127 -6.75 1.39 25.32
CA ASN A 127 -5.50 0.66 25.56
C ASN A 127 -5.09 -0.12 24.30
N LEU A 128 -3.79 -0.15 24.04
CA LEU A 128 -3.21 -1.03 23.02
C LEU A 128 -3.17 -2.46 23.56
N PRO A 129 -3.50 -3.48 22.75
CA PRO A 129 -3.22 -4.87 23.08
C PRO A 129 -1.71 -5.08 23.32
N GLY A 130 -1.34 -5.89 24.32
CA GLY A 130 0.02 -5.88 24.88
C GLY A 130 1.18 -6.16 23.90
N ARG A 131 1.00 -7.00 22.88
CA ARG A 131 2.05 -7.23 21.85
C ARG A 131 2.21 -6.04 20.90
N MET A 132 1.20 -5.18 20.79
CA MET A 132 1.16 -4.06 19.83
C MET A 132 1.98 -2.86 20.30
N GLU A 133 2.24 -2.71 21.60
CA GLU A 133 3.03 -1.57 22.11
C GLU A 133 4.43 -1.50 21.51
N ARG A 134 4.99 -2.63 21.08
CA ARG A 134 6.34 -2.75 20.53
C ARG A 134 6.42 -2.42 19.04
N GLU A 135 5.32 -2.52 18.29
CA GLU A 135 5.36 -2.44 16.82
C GLU A 135 5.46 -1.01 16.28
N THR A 136 5.13 0.02 17.07
CA THR A 136 5.08 1.44 16.64
C THR A 136 4.45 1.61 15.24
N GLU A 137 3.25 1.06 15.09
CA GLU A 137 2.65 0.81 13.78
C GLU A 137 1.98 2.03 13.16
N HIS A 138 2.13 2.12 11.84
CA HIS A 138 1.40 2.99 10.94
C HIS A 138 0.64 2.20 9.89
N VAL A 139 -0.52 2.71 9.48
CA VAL A 139 -1.34 2.07 8.44
C VAL A 139 -1.74 3.04 7.34
N ALA A 140 -1.85 2.54 6.11
CA ALA A 140 -2.37 3.29 4.97
C ALA A 140 -3.23 2.39 4.08
N LEU A 141 -4.09 2.98 3.24
CA LEU A 141 -4.89 2.19 2.27
C LEU A 141 -4.01 1.57 1.18
N ALA A 142 -2.99 2.31 0.76
CA ALA A 142 -1.97 1.89 -0.16
C ALA A 142 -0.63 2.59 0.12
N VAL A 143 0.46 1.92 -0.23
CA VAL A 143 1.82 2.46 -0.25
C VAL A 143 2.23 2.61 -1.72
N PRO A 144 2.39 3.84 -2.22
CA PRO A 144 2.81 4.06 -3.60
C PRO A 144 4.24 3.58 -3.83
N TYR A 145 4.51 3.02 -5.02
CA TYR A 145 5.84 2.52 -5.34
C TYR A 145 6.90 3.63 -5.35
N CYS A 146 6.54 4.82 -5.83
CA CYS A 146 7.40 6.00 -5.82
C CYS A 146 7.88 6.42 -4.44
N SER A 147 7.22 5.97 -3.37
CA SER A 147 7.58 6.26 -1.98
C SER A 147 8.53 5.22 -1.38
N ILE A 148 8.86 4.14 -2.11
CA ILE A 148 9.74 3.08 -1.62
C ILE A 148 11.18 3.47 -1.92
N LYS A 149 11.94 3.81 -0.89
CA LYS A 149 13.30 4.32 -0.98
C LYS A 149 14.34 3.22 -1.17
N LYS A 150 14.20 2.14 -0.41
CA LYS A 150 15.13 1.00 -0.42
C LYS A 150 14.38 -0.32 -0.32
N ILE A 151 14.96 -1.36 -0.92
CA ILE A 151 14.49 -2.74 -0.84
C ILE A 151 15.61 -3.57 -0.23
N THR A 152 15.36 -4.20 0.91
CA THR A 152 16.32 -5.08 1.58
C THR A 152 15.88 -6.52 1.42
N ILE A 153 16.77 -7.36 0.90
CA ILE A 153 16.52 -8.79 0.70
C ILE A 153 17.60 -9.53 1.47
N LYS A 154 17.23 -10.04 2.65
CA LYS A 154 18.15 -10.57 3.65
C LYS A 154 19.14 -9.49 4.07
N ASN A 155 20.42 -9.65 3.71
CA ASN A 155 21.48 -8.70 4.06
C ASN A 155 21.92 -7.84 2.86
N LYS A 156 21.16 -7.88 1.76
CA LYS A 156 21.48 -7.13 0.54
C LYS A 156 20.52 -5.97 0.36
N GLU A 157 21.07 -4.76 0.34
CA GLU A 157 20.32 -3.56 -0.04
C GLU A 157 20.26 -3.44 -1.56
N VAL A 158 19.06 -3.23 -2.11
CA VAL A 158 18.79 -2.96 -3.52
C VAL A 158 18.20 -1.55 -3.61
N THR A 159 18.83 -0.69 -4.39
CA THR A 159 18.34 0.67 -4.64
C THR A 159 17.11 0.61 -5.54
N ASN A 160 16.04 1.32 -5.18
CA ASN A 160 14.86 1.46 -6.03
C ASN A 160 15.05 2.63 -7.03
N PRO A 161 15.18 2.37 -8.35
CA PRO A 161 15.31 3.45 -9.33
C PRO A 161 14.04 4.28 -9.49
N PHE A 162 12.89 3.78 -9.02
CA PHE A 162 11.60 4.48 -9.11
C PHE A 162 11.28 5.32 -7.87
N TYR A 163 12.15 5.39 -6.87
CA TYR A 163 11.94 6.29 -5.73
C TYR A 163 11.94 7.76 -6.18
N LEU A 164 10.95 8.54 -5.74
CA LEU A 164 10.90 9.98 -5.93
C LEU A 164 11.16 10.70 -4.61
N ALA A 165 12.35 11.28 -4.49
CA ALA A 165 12.77 12.07 -3.33
C ALA A 165 12.12 13.46 -3.34
N ILE A 166 10.83 13.53 -3.01
CA ILE A 166 10.09 14.79 -2.93
C ILE A 166 10.33 15.45 -1.56
N PRO A 167 10.89 16.67 -1.51
CA PRO A 167 11.11 17.38 -0.26
C PRO A 167 9.80 17.63 0.50
N SER A 168 9.82 17.52 1.82
CA SER A 168 8.64 17.72 2.68
C SER A 168 8.06 19.14 2.63
N ASN A 169 8.84 20.13 2.18
CA ASN A 169 8.40 21.50 1.97
C ASN A 169 7.81 21.74 0.56
N ASN A 170 7.88 20.79 -0.37
CA ASN A 170 7.28 20.91 -1.70
C ASN A 170 5.78 20.62 -1.66
N GLN A 171 5.00 21.60 -1.22
CA GLN A 171 3.55 21.48 -1.06
C GLN A 171 2.81 21.27 -2.38
N GLU A 172 3.35 21.78 -3.49
CA GLU A 172 2.77 21.61 -4.83
C GLU A 172 2.80 20.13 -5.25
N ALA A 173 3.97 19.49 -5.16
CA ALA A 173 4.12 18.07 -5.44
C ALA A 173 3.25 17.20 -4.52
N ILE A 174 3.23 17.50 -3.22
CA ILE A 174 2.43 16.77 -2.23
C ILE A 174 0.93 16.88 -2.54
N GLN A 175 0.45 18.07 -2.91
CA GLN A 175 -0.95 18.29 -3.26
C GLN A 175 -1.33 17.63 -4.59
N ALA A 176 -0.47 17.74 -5.61
CA ALA A 176 -0.66 17.07 -6.89
C ALA A 176 -0.76 15.54 -6.69
N PHE A 177 0.16 14.97 -5.92
CA PHE A 177 0.16 13.55 -5.60
C PHE A 177 -1.04 13.13 -4.75
N SER A 178 -1.56 13.99 -3.87
CA SER A 178 -2.76 13.71 -3.08
C SER A 178 -3.97 13.42 -3.96
N ASN A 179 -4.09 14.11 -5.11
CA ASN A 179 -5.15 13.83 -6.08
C ASN A 179 -4.96 12.47 -6.74
N ILE A 180 -3.72 12.14 -7.13
CA ILE A 180 -3.35 10.84 -7.71
C ILE A 180 -3.66 9.70 -6.72
N TYR A 181 -3.32 9.88 -5.45
CA TYR A 181 -3.60 8.90 -4.40
C TYR A 181 -5.11 8.69 -4.21
N CYS A 182 -5.91 9.76 -4.18
CA CYS A 182 -7.37 9.65 -4.08
C CYS A 182 -7.99 8.95 -5.29
N GLN A 183 -7.50 9.25 -6.50
CA GLN A 183 -7.91 8.54 -7.72
C GLN A 183 -7.57 7.05 -7.63
N PHE A 184 -6.35 6.73 -7.18
CA PHE A 184 -5.90 5.36 -7.02
C PHE A 184 -6.78 4.57 -6.04
N VAL A 185 -7.03 5.12 -4.85
CA VAL A 185 -7.91 4.49 -3.86
C VAL A 185 -9.33 4.32 -4.40
N SER A 186 -9.83 5.27 -5.18
CA SER A 186 -11.15 5.15 -5.83
C SER A 186 -11.18 4.01 -6.85
N LEU A 187 -10.12 3.81 -7.64
CA LEU A 187 -9.98 2.67 -8.55
C LEU A 187 -10.00 1.34 -7.79
N LEU A 188 -9.22 1.24 -6.71
CA LEU A 188 -9.17 0.04 -5.87
C LEU A 188 -10.54 -0.25 -5.23
N ARG A 189 -11.23 0.78 -4.76
CA ARG A 189 -12.60 0.64 -4.23
C ARG A 189 -13.54 0.07 -5.30
N ASN A 190 -13.49 0.59 -6.52
CA ASN A 190 -14.31 0.08 -7.63
C ASN A 190 -13.95 -1.37 -7.99
N LYS A 191 -12.65 -1.71 -7.98
CA LYS A 191 -12.16 -3.07 -8.22
C LYS A 191 -12.79 -4.09 -7.29
N TYR A 192 -12.80 -3.80 -5.99
CA TYR A 192 -13.29 -4.75 -4.97
C TYR A 192 -14.80 -4.67 -4.73
N THR A 193 -15.47 -3.59 -5.14
CA THR A 193 -16.94 -3.49 -5.07
C THR A 193 -17.64 -3.97 -6.34
N GLN A 194 -16.88 -4.27 -7.42
CA GLN A 194 -17.39 -4.71 -8.72
C GLN A 194 -18.45 -3.77 -9.31
N LYS A 195 -18.34 -2.47 -8.99
CA LYS A 195 -19.28 -1.44 -9.45
C LYS A 195 -19.05 -0.98 -10.89
N MET A 196 -17.93 -1.36 -11.49
CA MET A 196 -17.52 -1.01 -12.85
C MET A 196 -17.42 -2.26 -13.72
N SER A 197 -17.74 -2.12 -15.00
CA SER A 197 -17.42 -3.13 -16.00
C SER A 197 -15.91 -3.24 -16.22
N ASP A 198 -15.44 -4.39 -16.72
CA ASP A 198 -14.02 -4.61 -17.05
C ASP A 198 -13.45 -3.54 -17.99
N ASN A 199 -14.26 -3.02 -18.91
CA ASN A 199 -13.84 -1.98 -19.84
C ASN A 199 -13.70 -0.60 -19.16
N GLU A 200 -14.64 -0.25 -18.27
CA GLU A 200 -14.55 0.99 -17.47
C GLU A 200 -13.35 0.94 -16.52
N GLU A 201 -13.10 -0.20 -15.87
CA GLU A 201 -11.91 -0.42 -15.03
C GLU A 201 -10.63 -0.23 -15.84
N LYS A 202 -10.56 -0.81 -17.05
CA LYS A 202 -9.40 -0.68 -17.93
C LYS A 202 -9.14 0.78 -18.33
N LEU A 203 -10.17 1.53 -18.73
CA LEU A 203 -10.03 2.93 -19.10
C LEU A 203 -9.62 3.81 -17.91
N ALA A 204 -10.22 3.58 -16.74
CA ALA A 204 -9.92 4.36 -15.54
C ALA A 204 -8.50 4.07 -15.03
N LEU A 205 -8.03 2.82 -15.14
CA LEU A 205 -6.64 2.44 -14.85
C LEU A 205 -5.65 3.11 -15.83
N GLN A 206 -5.96 3.16 -17.13
CA GLN A 206 -5.13 3.83 -18.12
C GLN A 206 -4.98 5.34 -17.82
N GLU A 207 -6.08 6.00 -17.44
CA GLU A 207 -6.03 7.41 -17.07
C GLU A 207 -5.19 7.63 -15.80
N TYR A 208 -5.35 6.79 -14.77
CA TYR A 208 -4.49 6.84 -13.59
C TYR A 208 -3.01 6.68 -13.93
N VAL A 209 -2.66 5.68 -14.75
CA VAL A 209 -1.27 5.44 -15.16
C VAL A 209 -0.72 6.66 -15.90
N LYS A 210 -1.49 7.26 -16.80
CA LYS A 210 -1.09 8.47 -17.53
C LYS A 210 -0.80 9.63 -16.57
N VAL A 211 -1.68 9.89 -15.60
CA VAL A 211 -1.47 10.96 -14.61
C VAL A 211 -0.27 10.64 -13.71
N TYR A 212 -0.09 9.40 -13.30
CA TYR A 212 1.06 8.96 -12.51
C TYR A 212 2.39 9.14 -13.26
N LEU A 213 2.44 8.78 -14.55
CA LEU A 213 3.63 9.00 -15.38
C LEU A 213 3.89 10.49 -15.62
N GLN A 214 2.84 11.30 -15.81
CA GLN A 214 2.98 12.76 -15.92
C GLN A 214 3.58 13.37 -14.65
N PHE A 215 3.19 12.87 -13.47
CA PHE A 215 3.81 13.28 -12.20
C PHE A 215 5.31 12.94 -12.16
N TYR A 216 5.72 11.79 -12.69
CA TYR A 216 7.15 11.49 -12.84
C TYR A 216 7.85 12.46 -13.78
N GLU A 217 7.28 12.77 -14.95
CA GLU A 217 7.89 13.73 -15.89
C GLU A 217 8.13 15.11 -15.24
N GLU A 218 7.22 15.54 -14.37
CA GLU A 218 7.29 16.85 -13.71
C GLU A 218 8.29 16.86 -12.54
N TYR A 219 8.33 15.79 -11.73
CA TYR A 219 9.03 15.81 -10.45
C TYR A 219 10.26 14.89 -10.35
N SER A 220 10.55 14.04 -11.34
CA SER A 220 11.74 13.17 -11.33
C SER A 220 13.00 13.83 -11.91
N GLY A 221 12.87 15.03 -12.47
CA GLY A 221 13.97 15.73 -13.12
C GLY A 221 14.50 14.99 -14.35
N THR A 222 15.79 15.12 -14.63
CA THR A 222 16.43 14.50 -15.81
C THR A 222 16.60 12.99 -15.70
N ASP A 223 16.40 12.41 -14.52
CA ASP A 223 16.69 11.01 -14.24
C ASP A 223 15.45 10.09 -14.23
N ASN A 224 14.34 10.51 -14.86
CA ASN A 224 13.12 9.72 -14.93
C ASN A 224 13.37 8.27 -15.37
N PRO A 225 13.12 7.25 -14.53
CA PRO A 225 13.35 5.85 -14.90
C PRO A 225 12.37 5.37 -15.97
N PHE A 226 11.19 5.97 -16.10
CA PHE A 226 10.20 5.58 -17.11
C PHE A 226 10.61 5.98 -18.53
N ASN A 227 11.52 6.95 -18.66
CA ASN A 227 12.10 7.38 -19.94
C ASN A 227 13.36 6.62 -20.33
N LYS A 228 13.78 5.64 -19.51
CA LYS A 228 14.92 4.78 -19.81
C LYS A 228 14.45 3.45 -20.38
N THR A 229 15.31 2.88 -21.19
CA THR A 229 15.22 1.49 -21.64
C THR A 229 15.56 0.53 -20.49
N LEU A 230 15.12 -0.73 -20.59
CA LEU A 230 15.52 -1.75 -19.62
C LEU A 230 17.05 -1.96 -19.59
N GLN A 231 17.74 -1.76 -20.72
CA GLN A 231 19.20 -1.82 -20.77
C GLN A 231 19.84 -0.70 -19.94
N GLU A 232 19.41 0.55 -20.12
CA GLU A 232 19.95 1.69 -19.36
C GLU A 232 19.74 1.51 -17.85
N ILE A 233 18.57 0.99 -17.44
CA ILE A 233 18.32 0.68 -16.02
C ILE A 233 19.20 -0.48 -15.54
N ALA A 234 19.52 -1.47 -16.39
CA ALA A 234 20.41 -2.56 -16.00
C ALA A 234 21.86 -2.11 -15.82
N GLU A 235 22.29 -1.12 -16.59
CA GLU A 235 23.62 -0.52 -16.46
C GLU A 235 23.72 0.33 -15.18
N LEU A 236 22.68 1.09 -14.84
CA LEU A 236 22.65 1.96 -13.66
C LEU A 236 22.30 1.22 -12.35
N HIS A 237 21.41 0.24 -12.42
CA HIS A 237 20.84 -0.51 -11.29
C HIS A 237 20.84 -2.02 -11.54
N PRO A 238 22.03 -2.64 -11.71
CA PRO A 238 22.14 -4.05 -12.08
C PRO A 238 21.49 -4.99 -11.04
N GLU A 239 21.52 -4.62 -9.77
CA GLU A 239 20.93 -5.43 -8.71
C GLU A 239 19.40 -5.45 -8.77
N PHE A 240 18.79 -4.29 -9.03
CA PHE A 240 17.35 -4.18 -9.24
C PHE A 240 16.93 -5.00 -10.46
N MET A 241 17.67 -4.84 -11.56
CA MET A 241 17.37 -5.56 -12.81
C MET A 241 17.56 -7.06 -12.72
N GLY A 242 18.48 -7.54 -11.87
CA GLY A 242 18.62 -8.96 -11.59
C GLY A 242 17.31 -9.60 -11.10
N TYR A 243 16.55 -8.92 -10.23
CA TYR A 243 15.24 -9.39 -9.78
C TYR A 243 14.12 -9.06 -10.78
N PHE A 244 14.13 -7.85 -11.34
CA PHE A 244 13.10 -7.39 -12.26
C PHE A 244 13.02 -8.25 -13.53
N SER A 245 14.16 -8.56 -14.17
CA SER A 245 14.18 -9.38 -15.38
C SER A 245 13.76 -10.84 -15.13
N GLN A 246 13.94 -11.36 -13.92
CA GLN A 246 13.46 -12.72 -13.57
C GLN A 246 11.94 -12.80 -13.54
N LEU A 247 11.26 -11.74 -13.06
CA LEU A 247 9.79 -11.71 -12.99
C LEU A 247 9.13 -11.22 -14.26
N ASN A 248 9.86 -10.50 -15.12
CA ASN A 248 9.32 -9.93 -16.35
C ASN A 248 10.17 -10.31 -17.59
N PRO A 249 10.41 -11.62 -17.85
CA PRO A 249 11.34 -12.08 -18.89
C PRO A 249 10.89 -11.79 -20.33
N GLN A 250 9.61 -11.48 -20.53
CA GLN A 250 9.00 -11.29 -21.85
C GLN A 250 9.37 -9.96 -22.55
N HIS A 251 10.00 -9.02 -21.85
CA HIS A 251 10.27 -7.69 -22.38
C HIS A 251 11.68 -7.57 -22.96
N ALA A 252 11.78 -7.00 -24.17
CA ALA A 252 13.05 -6.77 -24.82
C ALA A 252 13.84 -5.65 -24.12
N GLN A 253 15.16 -5.78 -24.06
CA GLN A 253 16.05 -4.82 -23.37
C GLN A 253 15.99 -3.40 -23.95
N SER A 254 15.66 -3.28 -25.25
CA SER A 254 15.51 -2.01 -25.96
C SER A 254 14.20 -1.28 -25.66
N ASN A 255 13.24 -1.91 -24.97
CA ASN A 255 11.95 -1.30 -24.69
C ASN A 255 12.08 -0.23 -23.61
N LEU A 256 11.42 0.92 -23.81
CA LEU A 256 11.21 1.91 -22.77
C LEU A 256 10.22 1.38 -21.73
N ILE A 257 10.48 1.63 -20.45
CA ILE A 257 9.62 1.13 -19.37
C ILE A 257 8.19 1.66 -19.52
N LYS A 258 8.01 2.94 -19.86
CA LYS A 258 6.67 3.52 -20.09
C LYS A 258 5.88 2.84 -21.20
N ASP A 259 6.55 2.30 -22.23
CA ASP A 259 5.90 1.66 -23.37
C ASP A 259 5.48 0.22 -23.03
N ILE A 260 6.23 -0.45 -22.15
CA ILE A 260 5.91 -1.79 -21.64
C ILE A 260 4.59 -1.78 -20.86
N ILE A 261 4.31 -0.66 -20.19
CA ILE A 261 3.19 -0.47 -19.25
C ILE A 261 1.85 -0.28 -19.96
N ALA A 262 1.85 -0.01 -21.27
CA ALA A 262 0.63 0.19 -22.05
C ALA A 262 -0.14 -1.12 -22.36
N CYS A 263 0.38 -2.29 -22.00
CA CYS A 263 -0.19 -3.60 -22.34
C CYS A 263 -1.01 -4.22 -21.19
N ASP A 264 -2.31 -4.42 -21.46
CA ASP A 264 -3.32 -5.17 -20.70
C ASP A 264 -3.44 -4.97 -19.17
N ASN A 265 -4.52 -5.51 -18.58
CA ASN A 265 -5.05 -5.08 -17.28
C ASN A 265 -4.05 -5.38 -16.12
N LEU A 266 -3.32 -4.35 -15.66
CA LEU A 266 -2.36 -4.44 -14.53
C LEU A 266 -2.97 -5.08 -13.28
N PHE A 267 -4.27 -4.88 -13.03
CA PHE A 267 -4.95 -5.54 -11.92
C PHE A 267 -5.11 -7.05 -12.13
N LYS A 268 -5.12 -7.59 -13.35
CA LYS A 268 -5.13 -9.05 -13.54
C LYS A 268 -3.78 -9.68 -13.21
N GLU A 269 -2.70 -8.90 -13.26
CA GLU A 269 -1.34 -9.40 -13.12
C GLU A 269 -0.72 -9.14 -11.75
N HIS A 270 -1.27 -8.20 -10.99
CA HIS A 270 -0.76 -7.82 -9.69
C HIS A 270 -0.90 -8.93 -8.61
N TYR A 271 0.07 -9.00 -7.71
CA TYR A 271 0.09 -10.00 -6.65
C TYR A 271 -1.15 -9.92 -5.73
N TYR A 272 -1.49 -8.71 -5.28
CA TYR A 272 -2.57 -8.46 -4.33
C TYR A 272 -3.99 -8.66 -4.91
N THR A 273 -4.11 -8.79 -6.22
CA THR A 273 -5.37 -9.15 -6.89
C THR A 273 -5.42 -10.65 -7.21
N ARG A 274 -4.28 -11.28 -7.58
CA ARG A 274 -4.18 -12.72 -7.88
C ARG A 274 -4.19 -13.61 -6.63
N SER A 275 -3.21 -13.46 -5.74
CA SER A 275 -2.98 -14.33 -4.55
C SER A 275 -4.19 -14.37 -3.61
N LEU A 276 -4.90 -13.25 -3.61
CA LEU A 276 -5.95 -12.95 -2.68
C LEU A 276 -7.34 -13.41 -3.17
N SER A 277 -7.42 -14.07 -4.33
CA SER A 277 -8.68 -14.51 -4.96
C SER A 277 -9.10 -15.96 -4.65
N THR A 278 -8.24 -16.82 -4.08
CA THR A 278 -8.54 -18.27 -4.04
C THR A 278 -8.46 -18.98 -2.68
N SER A 279 -7.68 -18.54 -1.70
CA SER A 279 -7.51 -19.29 -0.43
C SER A 279 -8.20 -18.69 0.80
N LEU A 280 -8.40 -17.36 0.83
CA LEU A 280 -8.96 -16.65 1.99
C LEU A 280 -10.47 -16.33 1.84
N LEU A 281 -11.04 -16.46 0.64
CA LEU A 281 -12.46 -16.22 0.38
C LEU A 281 -13.34 -17.46 0.62
N SER A 282 -12.75 -18.66 0.65
CA SER A 282 -13.45 -19.94 0.78
C SER A 282 -13.60 -20.44 2.22
N LYS A 283 -12.92 -19.81 3.20
CA LYS A 283 -13.23 -20.05 4.62
C LYS A 283 -14.44 -19.21 5.02
N PRO A 284 -15.47 -19.78 5.65
CA PRO A 284 -16.54 -18.98 6.24
C PRO A 284 -15.92 -17.95 7.19
N LYS A 285 -16.19 -16.68 6.92
CA LYS A 285 -15.70 -15.56 7.72
C LYS A 285 -16.47 -15.55 9.04
N GLU A 286 -16.02 -16.31 10.02
CA GLU A 286 -16.47 -16.13 11.39
C GLU A 286 -15.85 -14.84 11.91
N ALA A 287 -16.70 -13.92 12.38
CA ALA A 287 -16.23 -12.73 13.05
C ALA A 287 -15.63 -13.16 14.40
N ILE A 288 -14.31 -13.30 14.44
CA ILE A 288 -13.56 -13.57 15.67
C ILE A 288 -13.51 -12.26 16.45
N THR A 289 -14.02 -12.24 17.68
CA THR A 289 -13.88 -11.05 18.55
C THR A 289 -12.50 -11.03 19.19
N PHE A 290 -12.08 -9.89 19.74
CA PHE A 290 -10.78 -9.79 20.42
C PHE A 290 -10.63 -10.74 21.61
N TYR A 291 -11.73 -11.28 22.15
CA TYR A 291 -11.69 -12.32 23.20
C TYR A 291 -11.43 -13.72 22.64
N ASP A 292 -11.80 -13.95 21.37
CA ASP A 292 -11.69 -15.23 20.68
C ASP A 292 -10.36 -15.36 19.92
N ASP A 293 -9.66 -14.24 19.71
CA ASP A 293 -8.32 -14.21 19.12
C ASP A 293 -7.25 -14.26 20.22
N GLU A 294 -6.52 -15.37 20.31
CA GLU A 294 -5.40 -15.56 21.26
C GLU A 294 -4.33 -14.46 21.15
N TRP A 295 -4.22 -13.80 19.98
CA TRP A 295 -3.30 -12.69 19.74
C TRP A 295 -3.80 -11.33 20.22
N ALA A 296 -5.12 -11.13 20.25
CA ALA A 296 -5.75 -9.87 20.64
C ALA A 296 -6.38 -9.90 22.04
N ARG A 297 -6.43 -11.08 22.67
CA ARG A 297 -7.02 -11.27 24.00
C ARG A 297 -6.28 -10.43 25.05
N PRO A 298 -6.96 -9.53 25.76
CA PRO A 298 -6.35 -8.79 26.85
C PRO A 298 -5.90 -9.78 27.94
N VAL A 299 -4.62 -9.69 28.30
CA VAL A 299 -4.06 -10.37 29.48
C VAL A 299 -4.38 -9.47 30.67
N TYR A 300 -5.50 -9.74 31.34
CA TYR A 300 -5.73 -9.18 32.65
C TYR A 300 -4.98 -10.06 33.66
N GLU A 301 -3.95 -9.51 34.30
CA GLU A 301 -3.45 -10.03 35.58
C GLU A 301 -4.39 -9.62 36.72
#